data_AF-A0A9E3BPM9-F1
#
_entry.id   AF-A0A9E3BPM9-F1
#
_cell.length_a   1.000
_cell.length_b   1.000
_cell.length_c   1.000
_cell.angle_alpha   90.00
_cell.angle_beta   90.00
_cell.angle_gamma   90.00
#
_symmetry.space_group_name_H-M   'P 1'
#
loop_
_entity.id
_entity.type
_entity.pdbx_description
1 polymer ?
#
loop_
_entity_poly.entity_id
_entity_poly.type
_entity_poly.pdbx_seq_one_letter_code
_entity_poly.pdbx_strand_id
1 'polypeptide(L)'
;MSWLLLIPLATVASLVAFGRFVDRRRLPPPGETADAALVFGTGAEWKMRSRCETAAALYHAGRVRWLVVSGGVPRDGLTEA
;
A
#
# COMPACT_ATOMS: atom_id res chain seq x y z
N MET A 1 31.50 2.19 -26.78
CA MET A 1 30.73 3.25 -26.09
C MET A 1 29.33 2.74 -25.74
N SER A 2 29.19 1.84 -24.77
CA SER A 2 27.87 1.26 -24.40
C SER A 2 27.79 0.87 -22.92
N TRP A 3 28.32 1.72 -22.03
CA TRP A 3 28.30 1.48 -20.57
C TRP A 3 27.48 2.55 -19.83
N LEU A 4 27.37 3.75 -20.42
CA LEU A 4 26.65 4.88 -19.85
C LEU A 4 25.11 4.68 -19.81
N LEU A 5 24.56 3.78 -20.62
CA LEU A 5 23.13 3.42 -20.59
C LEU A 5 22.81 2.27 -19.62
N LEU A 6 23.81 1.49 -19.20
CA LEU A 6 23.62 0.36 -18.28
C LEU A 6 23.46 0.81 -16.84
N ILE A 7 24.16 1.87 -16.44
CA ILE A 7 24.08 2.46 -15.09
C ILE A 7 22.65 2.92 -14.76
N PRO A 8 21.99 3.79 -15.55
CA PRO A 8 20.64 4.23 -15.22
C PRO A 8 19.63 3.07 -15.24
N LEU A 9 19.80 2.10 -16.14
CA LEU A 9 18.94 0.92 -16.20
C LEU A 9 19.07 0.06 -14.94
N ALA A 10 20.28 -0.19 -14.47
CA ALA A 10 20.55 -0.93 -13.25
C ALA A 10 20.02 -0.20 -12.00
N THR A 11 20.13 1.13 -11.95
CA THR A 11 19.57 1.95 -10.87
C THR A 11 18.05 1.87 -10.83
N VAL A 12 17.37 2.00 -11.98
CA VAL A 12 15.91 1.86 -12.07
C VAL A 12 15.47 0.47 -11.66
N ALA A 13 16.13 -0.58 -12.15
CA ALA A 13 15.84 -1.96 -11.77
C ALA A 13 16.01 -2.18 -10.25
N SER A 14 17.05 -1.61 -9.65
CA SER A 14 17.31 -1.70 -8.20
C SER A 14 16.24 -0.98 -7.38
N LEU A 15 15.79 0.21 -7.80
CA LEU A 15 14.70 0.93 -7.14
C LEU A 15 13.37 0.18 -7.23
N VAL A 16 13.06 -0.42 -8.39
CA VAL A 16 11.87 -1.26 -8.57
C VAL A 16 11.95 -2.51 -7.71
N ALA A 17 13.10 -3.20 -7.69
CA ALA A 17 13.32 -4.38 -6.87
C ALA A 17 13.22 -4.06 -5.37
N PHE A 18 13.80 -2.95 -4.92
CA PHE A 18 13.68 -2.47 -3.55
C PHE A 18 12.24 -2.11 -3.21
N GLY A 19 11.53 -1.43 -4.12
CA GLY A 19 10.10 -1.14 -3.99
C GLY A 19 9.28 -2.42 -3.82
N ARG A 20 9.54 -3.47 -4.62
CA ARG A 20 8.88 -4.77 -4.48
C ARG A 20 9.28 -5.56 -3.24
N PHE A 21 10.53 -5.42 -2.79
CA PHE A 21 11.00 -6.03 -1.56
C PHE A 21 10.31 -5.42 -0.33
N VAL A 22 10.19 -4.09 -0.31
CA VAL A 22 9.44 -3.36 0.73
C VAL A 22 7.94 -3.64 0.61
N ASP A 23 7.42 -3.78 -0.62
CA ASP A 23 6.03 -4.15 -0.91
C ASP A 23 5.82 -5.68 -0.87
N ARG A 24 6.40 -6.36 0.12
CA ARG A 24 6.07 -7.75 0.46
C ARG A 24 4.67 -7.82 1.08
N ARG A 25 3.65 -7.57 0.27
CA ARG A 25 2.26 -7.80 0.66
C ARG A 25 2.05 -9.31 0.81
N ARG A 26 1.98 -9.78 2.06
CA ARG A 26 1.40 -11.10 2.35
C ARG A 26 -0.11 -10.95 2.25
N LEU A 27 -0.63 -11.03 1.03
CA LEU A 27 -2.05 -11.25 0.84
C LEU A 27 -2.37 -12.71 1.21
N PRO A 28 -3.60 -13.00 1.67
CA PRO A 28 -4.01 -14.39 1.79
C PRO A 28 -3.82 -15.08 0.42
N PRO A 29 -3.42 -16.35 0.39
CA PRO A 29 -3.37 -17.10 -0.86
C PRO A 29 -4.76 -17.17 -1.51
N PRO A 30 -4.85 -17.43 -2.82
CA PRO A 30 -6.13 -17.55 -3.52
C PRO A 30 -6.99 -18.65 -2.86
N GLY A 31 -8.25 -18.33 -2.55
CA GLY A 31 -9.18 -19.26 -1.88
C GLY A 31 -9.22 -19.16 -0.35
N GLU A 32 -8.23 -18.53 0.28
CA GLU A 32 -8.32 -18.19 1.70
C GLU A 32 -9.04 -16.85 1.91
N THR A 33 -9.89 -16.84 2.94
CA THR A 33 -10.59 -15.65 3.43
C THR A 33 -9.98 -15.21 4.76
N ALA A 34 -10.06 -13.93 5.05
CA ALA A 34 -9.74 -13.39 6.38
C ALA A 34 -10.99 -12.70 6.95
N ASP A 35 -11.07 -12.57 8.27
CA ASP A 35 -12.24 -11.97 8.90
C ASP A 35 -12.37 -10.47 8.58
N ALA A 36 -11.23 -9.76 8.48
CA ALA A 36 -11.21 -8.33 8.22
C ALA A 36 -9.95 -7.87 7.45
N ALA A 37 -10.10 -6.81 6.65
CA ALA A 37 -9.01 -5.99 6.15
C ALA A 37 -8.86 -4.73 7.03
N LEU A 38 -7.67 -4.54 7.60
CA LEU A 38 -7.33 -3.38 8.43
C LEU A 38 -6.44 -2.42 7.63
N VAL A 39 -6.90 -1.18 7.44
CA VAL A 39 -6.12 -0.11 6.81
C VAL A 39 -5.69 0.89 7.86
N PHE A 40 -4.38 1.02 8.06
CA PHE A 40 -3.81 2.01 8.98
C PHE A 40 -3.43 3.32 8.27
N GLY A 41 -3.69 4.41 9.00
CA GLY A 41 -3.13 5.75 8.85
C GLY A 41 -1.72 5.75 8.27
N THR A 42 -1.47 6.65 7.32
CA THR A 42 -0.13 6.92 6.81
C THR A 42 -0.02 8.41 6.48
N GLY A 43 1.12 9.03 6.77
CA GLY A 43 1.37 10.45 6.44
C GLY A 43 1.58 10.73 4.94
N ALA A 44 1.24 9.77 4.08
CA ALA A 44 1.41 9.86 2.63
C ALA A 44 0.09 9.50 1.96
N GLU A 45 -0.56 10.48 1.34
CA GLU A 45 -1.91 10.34 0.76
C GLU A 45 -1.96 9.25 -0.32
N TRP A 46 -0.98 9.22 -1.23
CA TRP A 46 -0.91 8.22 -2.30
C TRP A 46 -0.83 6.79 -1.75
N LYS A 47 -0.13 6.60 -0.62
CA LYS A 47 0.01 5.30 0.03
C LYS A 47 -1.28 4.91 0.75
N MET A 48 -1.99 5.89 1.32
CA MET A 48 -3.31 5.67 1.92
C MET A 48 -4.30 5.20 0.86
N ARG A 49 -4.37 5.93 -0.26
CA ARG A 49 -5.25 5.60 -1.39
C ARG A 49 -5.03 4.17 -1.88
N SER A 50 -3.78 3.79 -2.15
CA SER A 50 -3.43 2.43 -2.60
C SER A 50 -3.83 1.34 -1.58
N ARG A 51 -3.69 1.60 -0.27
CA ARG A 51 -4.11 0.66 0.78
C ARG A 51 -5.63 0.51 0.84
N CYS A 52 -6.37 1.62 0.76
CA CYS A 52 -7.83 1.63 0.73
C CYS A 52 -8.35 0.88 -0.51
N GLU A 53 -7.81 1.15 -1.70
CA GLU A 53 -8.18 0.45 -2.93
C GLU A 53 -7.95 -1.06 -2.82
N THR A 54 -6.81 -1.47 -2.24
CA THR A 54 -6.50 -2.90 -2.04
C THR A 54 -7.49 -3.55 -1.07
N ALA A 55 -7.79 -2.90 0.05
CA ALA A 55 -8.75 -3.41 1.03
C ALA A 55 -10.16 -3.49 0.45
N ALA A 56 -10.59 -2.48 -0.31
CA ALA A 56 -11.88 -2.48 -1.01
C ALA A 56 -11.98 -3.61 -2.04
N ALA A 57 -10.91 -3.85 -2.81
CA ALA A 57 -10.86 -4.96 -3.76
C ALA A 57 -11.02 -6.32 -3.06
N LEU A 58 -10.38 -6.52 -1.90
CA LEU A 58 -10.53 -7.76 -1.12
C LEU A 58 -11.96 -7.92 -0.56
N TYR A 59 -12.57 -6.83 -0.11
CA TYR A 59 -13.94 -6.85 0.41
C TYR A 59 -14.96 -7.18 -0.69
N HIS A 60 -14.89 -6.50 -1.84
CA HIS A 60 -15.77 -6.76 -2.98
C HIS A 60 -15.57 -8.15 -3.59
N ALA A 61 -14.36 -8.70 -3.51
CA ALA A 61 -14.08 -10.08 -3.91
C ALA A 61 -14.57 -11.14 -2.90
N GLY A 62 -15.23 -10.74 -1.80
CA GLY A 62 -15.70 -11.66 -0.74
C GLY A 62 -14.58 -12.32 0.05
N ARG A 63 -13.34 -11.81 -0.07
CA ARG A 63 -12.16 -12.38 0.58
C ARG A 63 -11.98 -11.90 2.02
N VAL A 64 -12.65 -10.80 2.36
CA VAL A 64 -12.78 -10.31 3.73
C VAL A 64 -14.22 -9.95 4.04
N ARG A 65 -14.65 -10.21 5.27
CA ARG A 65 -16.01 -9.86 5.71
C ARG A 65 -16.12 -8.41 6.16
N TRP A 66 -15.07 -7.87 6.76
CA TRP A 66 -15.06 -6.51 7.28
C TRP A 66 -13.92 -5.69 6.70
N LEU A 67 -14.17 -4.40 6.50
CA LEU A 67 -13.17 -3.42 6.13
C LEU A 67 -13.13 -2.35 7.21
N VAL A 68 -11.99 -2.22 7.90
CA VAL A 68 -11.78 -1.23 8.95
C VAL A 68 -10.68 -0.29 8.51
N VAL A 69 -11.02 0.99 8.36
CA VAL A 69 -10.06 2.04 8.04
C VAL A 69 -9.85 2.87 9.29
N SER A 70 -8.64 2.80 9.83
CA SER A 70 -8.20 3.64 10.95
C SER A 70 -7.43 4.83 10.41
N GLY A 71 -7.93 6.02 10.68
CA GLY A 71 -7.30 7.29 10.31
C GLY A 71 -7.84 8.41 11.19
N GLY A 72 -6.97 9.35 11.54
CA GLY A 72 -7.30 10.59 12.23
C GLY A 72 -6.53 11.74 11.61
N VAL A 73 -6.80 12.96 12.05
CA VAL A 73 -5.98 14.12 11.68
C VAL A 73 -4.69 14.11 12.51
N PRO A 74 -3.52 14.41 11.92
CA PRO A 74 -2.23 14.38 12.61
C PRO A 74 -2.08 15.46 13.70
N ARG A 75 -3.05 16.38 13.81
CA ARG A 75 -3.15 17.40 14.86
C ARG A 75 -4.62 17.58 15.25
N ASP A 76 -4.93 17.36 16.51
CA ASP A 76 -6.11 17.95 17.12
C ASP A 76 -5.88 19.47 17.28
N GLY A 77 -6.85 20.31 16.86
CA GLY A 77 -6.95 21.70 17.31
C GLY A 77 -6.42 22.85 16.44
N LEU A 78 -6.45 22.80 15.09
CA LEU A 78 -6.06 23.95 14.23
C LEU A 78 -7.17 24.51 13.31
N THR A 79 -8.39 24.00 13.42
CA THR A 79 -9.54 24.45 12.61
C THR A 79 -10.68 25.05 13.42
N GLU A 80 -10.43 25.40 14.68
CA GLU A 80 -11.29 26.29 15.47
C GLU A 80 -10.59 27.65 15.61
N ALA A 81 -10.61 28.43 14.54
CA ALA A 81 -10.26 29.85 14.53
C ALA A 81 -11.15 30.57 13.51
#